data_AF-A0A815GM28-F1
#
_entry.id   AF-A0A815GM28-F1
#
_cell.length_a   1.000
_cell.length_b   1.000
_cell.length_c   1.000
_cell.angle_alpha   90.00
_cell.angle_beta   90.00
_cell.angle_gamma   90.00
#
_symmetry.space_group_name_H-M   'P 1'
#
loop_
_entity.id
_entity.type
_entity.pdbx_description
1 polymer ?
#
loop_
_entity_poly.entity_id
_entity_poly.type
_entity_poly.pdbx_seq_one_letter_code
_entity_poly.pdbx_strand_id
1 'polypeptide(L)' 'MIWESELDESNLQELYSWIDEIPLSKPKRKIERDFSDGAMVAEIVYYYFPDIININNYISTISFNQK' A
#
# COMPACT_ATOMS: atom_id res chain seq x y z
N MET A 1 2.38 -30.09 4.63
CA MET A 1 2.28 -28.73 5.18
C MET A 1 2.67 -27.81 4.03
N ILE A 2 1.69 -27.42 3.23
CA ILE A 2 1.88 -26.58 2.04
C ILE A 2 1.68 -25.15 2.52
N TRP A 3 2.77 -24.39 2.60
CA TRP A 3 2.79 -22.94 2.86
C TRP A 3 2.88 -22.18 1.54
N GLU A 4 2.11 -22.62 0.56
CA GLU A 4 1.85 -21.84 -0.64
C GLU A 4 0.34 -21.70 -0.67
N SER A 5 -0.17 -20.75 0.11
CA SER A 5 -1.44 -20.13 -0.24
C SER A 5 -1.17 -19.40 -1.55
N GLU A 6 -1.33 -20.13 -2.65
CA GLU A 6 -1.55 -19.51 -3.95
C GLU A 6 -2.63 -18.47 -3.71
N LEU A 7 -2.29 -17.17 -3.87
CA LEU A 7 -3.27 -16.11 -3.74
C LEU A 7 -4.31 -16.37 -4.82
N ASP A 8 -5.41 -17.01 -4.43
CA ASP A 8 -6.51 -17.21 -5.34
C ASP A 8 -7.11 -15.83 -5.69
N GLU A 9 -7.80 -15.76 -6.84
CA GLU A 9 -8.39 -14.50 -7.28
C GLU A 9 -9.36 -13.91 -6.23
N SER A 10 -9.95 -14.75 -5.37
CA SER A 10 -10.88 -14.30 -4.32
C SER A 10 -10.15 -13.59 -3.18
N ASN A 11 -9.02 -14.13 -2.71
CA ASN A 11 -8.20 -13.54 -1.67
C ASN A 11 -7.55 -12.25 -2.17
N LEU A 12 -7.17 -12.21 -3.45
CA LEU A 12 -6.66 -10.99 -4.06
C LEU A 12 -7.73 -9.90 -4.12
N GLN A 13 -8.96 -10.27 -4.48
CA GLN A 13 -10.09 -9.34 -4.49
C GLN A 13 -10.42 -8.81 -3.09
N GLU A 14 -10.43 -9.69 -2.08
CA GLU A 14 -10.63 -9.31 -0.68
C GLU A 14 -9.55 -8.35 -0.19
N LEU A 15 -8.28 -8.63 -0.51
CA LEU A 15 -7.15 -7.76 -0.21
C LEU A 15 -7.34 -6.37 -0.82
N TYR A 16 -7.74 -6.29 -2.08
CA TYR A 16 -7.98 -5.01 -2.77
C TYR A 16 -9.15 -4.24 -2.16
N SER A 17 -10.24 -4.92 -1.82
CA SER A 17 -11.38 -4.30 -1.14
C SER A 17 -11.00 -3.75 0.24
N TRP A 18 -10.22 -4.48 1.04
CA TRP A 18 -9.73 -3.98 2.33
C TRP A 18 -8.83 -2.75 2.16
N ILE A 19 -7.90 -2.78 1.20
CA ILE A 19 -7.03 -1.63 0.93
C ILE A 19 -7.84 -0.39 0.50
N ASP A 20 -8.99 -0.55 -0.15
CA ASP A 20 -9.88 0.54 -0.55
C ASP A 20 -10.66 1.18 0.60
N GLU A 21 -10.85 0.48 1.72
CA GLU A 21 -11.48 1.03 2.93
C GLU A 21 -10.59 2.07 3.63
N ILE A 22 -9.27 2.02 3.39
CA ILE A 22 -8.29 2.90 4.01
C ILE A 22 -8.19 4.21 3.20
N PRO A 23 -8.37 5.38 3.83
CA PRO A 23 -8.28 6.67 3.15
C PRO A 23 -6.81 7.04 2.85
N LEU A 24 -6.26 6.47 1.79
CA LEU A 24 -4.91 6.76 1.29
C LEU A 24 -4.87 8.11 0.55
N SER A 25 -3.68 8.74 0.51
CA SER A 25 -3.52 10.09 -0.06
C SER A 25 -3.65 10.16 -1.58
N LYS A 26 -3.45 9.03 -2.28
CA LYS A 26 -3.49 8.94 -3.74
C LYS A 26 -4.43 7.83 -4.20
N PRO A 27 -5.18 8.03 -5.30
CA PRO A 27 -5.95 6.95 -5.91
C PRO A 27 -4.99 5.89 -6.46
N LYS A 28 -5.23 4.64 -6.07
CA LYS A 28 -4.46 3.47 -6.49
C LYS A 28 -4.68 3.24 -7.99
N ARG A 29 -3.61 3.15 -8.77
CA ARG A 29 -3.69 2.86 -10.22
C ARG A 29 -3.11 1.49 -10.55
N LYS A 30 -2.00 1.14 -9.93
CA LYS A 30 -1.32 -0.16 -10.09
C LYS A 30 -0.72 -0.53 -8.75
N ILE A 31 -1.35 -1.46 -8.03
CA ILE A 31 -0.98 -1.80 -6.65
C ILE A 31 0.48 -2.26 -6.59
N GLU A 32 0.91 -3.10 -7.53
CA GLU A 32 2.30 -3.57 -7.61
C GLU A 32 3.34 -2.44 -7.73
N ARG A 33 2.98 -1.34 -8.40
CA ARG A 33 3.86 -0.18 -8.57
C ARG A 33 3.73 0.79 -7.39
N ASP A 34 2.50 1.08 -6.98
CA ASP A 34 2.21 2.11 -6.00
C ASP A 34 2.59 1.65 -4.58
N PHE A 35 2.71 0.33 -4.34
CA PHE A 35 3.24 -0.24 -3.09
C PHE A 35 4.74 -0.54 -3.14
N SER A 36 5.39 -0.43 -4.32
CA SER A 36 6.80 -0.80 -4.48
C SER A 36 7.78 0.12 -3.75
N ASP A 37 7.42 1.40 -3.59
CA ASP A 37 8.25 2.40 -2.92
C ASP A 37 8.02 2.47 -1.39
N GLY A 38 7.09 1.65 -0.87
CA GLY A 38 6.77 1.57 0.55
C GLY A 38 6.03 2.78 1.13
N ALA A 39 5.78 3.84 0.35
CA ALA A 39 5.08 5.04 0.84
C ALA A 39 3.61 4.74 1.14
N MET A 40 2.91 4.00 0.26
CA MET A 40 1.53 3.56 0.54
C MET A 40 1.46 2.60 1.74
N VAL A 41 2.48 1.76 1.93
CA VAL A 41 2.55 0.87 3.10
C VAL A 41 2.65 1.70 4.38
N ALA A 42 3.47 2.76 4.37
CA ALA A 42 3.59 3.67 5.51
C ALA A 42 2.27 4.36 5.86
N GLU A 43 1.46 4.74 4.86
CA GLU A 43 0.13 5.31 5.10
C GLU A 43 -0.83 4.31 5.75
N ILE A 44 -0.82 3.04 5.33
CA ILE A 44 -1.61 1.98 5.96
C ILE A 44 -1.20 1.79 7.42
N VAL A 45 0.11 1.70 7.68
CA VAL A 45 0.61 1.54 9.05
C VAL A 45 0.26 2.76 9.90
N TYR A 46 0.40 3.97 9.36
CA TYR A 46 0.04 5.20 10.06
C TYR A 46 -1.46 5.29 10.38
N TYR A 47 -2.32 4.77 9.50
CA TYR A 47 -3.77 4.74 9.74
C TYR A 47 -4.15 3.91 10.98
N TYR A 48 -3.51 2.75 11.18
CA TYR A 48 -3.79 1.88 12.33
C TYR A 48 -2.92 2.18 13.55
N PHE A 49 -1.67 2.60 13.33
CA PHE A 49 -0.64 2.78 14.35
C PHE A 49 0.16 4.06 14.08
N PRO A 50 -0.42 5.25 14.30
CA PRO A 50 0.25 6.51 14.03
C PRO A 50 1.51 6.74 14.89
N ASP A 51 1.60 6.10 16.06
CA ASP A 51 2.68 6.34 17.02
C ASP A 51 4.00 5.61 16.69
N ILE A 52 3.97 4.59 15.84
CA ILE A 52 5.16 3.78 15.51
C ILE A 52 5.88 4.26 14.25
N ILE A 53 5.27 5.18 13.50
CA ILE A 53 5.78 5.63 12.21
C ILE A 53 5.62 7.14 12.05
N ASN A 54 6.67 7.79 11.56
CA ASN A 54 6.58 9.18 11.13
C ASN A 54 6.44 9.22 9.61
N ILE A 55 5.25 9.56 9.13
CA ILE A 55 4.92 9.57 7.70
C ILE A 55 5.85 10.48 6.87
N ASN A 56 6.41 11.53 7.48
CA ASN A 56 7.33 12.46 6.79
C ASN A 56 8.65 11.79 6.37
N ASN A 57 8.99 10.64 6.94
CA ASN A 57 10.18 9.87 6.57
C ASN A 57 9.97 9.01 5.32
N TYR A 58 8.72 8.87 4.86
CA TYR A 58 8.33 7.99 3.75
C TYR A 58 7.80 8.83 2.59
N ILE A 59 8.71 9.58 1.97
CA ILE A 59 8.43 10.39 0.78
C ILE A 59 8.37 9.44 -0.43
N SER A 60 7.26 9.45 -1.17
CA SER A 60 7.14 8.68 -2.42
C SER A 60 8.28 9.05 -3.38
N THR A 61 9.07 8.06 -3.77
CA THR A 61 10.27 8.24 -4.61
C THR A 61 9.94 8.21 -6.11
N ILE A 62 8.67 8.06 -6.47
CA ILE A 62 8.18 8.37 -7.83
C ILE A 62 8.26 9.90 -8.00
N SER A 63 9.47 10.38 -8.28
CA SER A 63 9.69 11.73 -8.75
C SER A 63 8.96 11.89 -10.07
N PHE A 64 7.80 12.51 -10.04
CA PHE A 64 7.23 13.14 -11.21
C PHE A 64 8.05 14.41 -11.47
N ASN A 65 9.33 14.24 -11.82
CA ASN A 65 10.06 15.31 -12.50
C ASN A 65 9.53 15.31 -13.94
N GLN A 66 8.40 15.99 -14.14
CA GLN A 66 8.07 16.52 -15.46
C GLN A 66 9.22 17.44 -15.86
N LYS A 67 9.97 17.02 -16.87
CA LYS A 67 10.85 17.89 -17.62
C LYS A 67 10.39 17.90 -19.06
#